data_AF-A0A935PD08-F1
#
_entry.id   AF-A0A935PD08-F1
#
_cell.length_a   1.000
_cell.length_b   1.000
_cell.length_c   1.000
_cell.angle_alpha   90.00
_cell.angle_beta   90.00
_cell.angle_gamma   90.00
#
_symmetry.space_group_name_H-M   'P 1'
#
loop_
_entity.id
_entity.type
_entity.pdbx_description
1 polymer ?
#
loop_
_entity_poly.entity_id
_entity_poly.type
_entity_poly.pdbx_seq_one_letter_code
_entity_poly.pdbx_strand_id
1 'polypeptide(L)'
;MILSKQCQQCRREFKRDPHLGFAHWNTQRFCSRRCAGRSLPTKAEYKRTSWGDLKRPLHRVLMEGFLGRKLTKDELVHHKNGDKHDNRIENLEIMTALDHGRLHNLKYPLTKQCVVCGSTFTPHKTKRKRQKTCSPTCKIALLTRLNKSRSKRPSLL
;
A
#
# COMPACT_ATOMS: atom_id res chain seq x y z
N MET A 1 29.02 -17.63 21.16
CA MET A 1 29.20 -16.17 21.27
C MET A 1 27.88 -15.47 20.97
N ILE A 2 27.38 -14.63 21.87
CA ILE A 2 26.22 -13.77 21.60
C ILE A 2 26.69 -12.66 20.67
N LEU A 3 26.18 -12.61 19.45
CA LEU A 3 26.48 -11.53 18.52
C LEU A 3 25.59 -10.33 18.86
N SER A 4 26.22 -9.19 19.15
CA SER A 4 25.56 -7.91 19.40
C SER A 4 26.14 -6.79 18.54
N LYS A 5 25.35 -5.73 18.31
CA LYS A 5 25.71 -4.54 17.54
C LYS A 5 25.10 -3.29 18.15
N GLN A 6 25.65 -2.13 17.83
CA GLN A 6 25.05 -0.83 18.18
C GLN A 6 24.09 -0.35 17.09
N CYS A 7 22.93 0.16 17.52
CA CYS A 7 21.98 0.82 16.65
C CYS A 7 22.55 2.13 16.10
N GLN A 8 22.50 2.34 14.80
CA GLN A 8 23.03 3.56 14.19
C GLN A 8 22.17 4.80 14.45
N GLN A 9 20.89 4.64 14.82
CA GLN A 9 20.00 5.77 15.14
C GLN A 9 20.07 6.18 16.61
N CYS A 10 20.04 5.22 17.53
CA CYS A 10 19.90 5.51 18.97
C CYS A 10 21.09 5.00 19.81
N ARG A 11 22.10 4.41 19.17
CA ARG A 11 23.34 3.89 19.79
C ARG A 11 23.15 2.76 20.80
N ARG A 12 21.91 2.36 21.09
CA ARG A 12 21.59 1.21 21.95
C ARG A 12 22.13 -0.10 21.37
N GLU A 13 22.71 -0.93 22.23
CA GLU A 13 23.11 -2.29 21.89
C GLU A 13 21.89 -3.20 21.67
N PHE A 14 21.94 -4.03 20.64
CA PHE A 14 20.93 -5.05 20.37
C PHE A 14 21.58 -6.36 19.95
N LYS A 15 20.90 -7.47 20.27
CA LYS A 15 21.38 -8.84 20.07
C LYS A 15 20.79 -9.42 18.79
N ARG A 16 21.51 -10.38 18.20
CA ARG A 16 21.02 -11.16 17.07
C ARG A 16 19.79 -11.97 17.46
N ASP A 17 18.75 -11.88 16.64
CA ASP A 17 17.61 -12.79 16.70
C ASP A 17 18.03 -14.18 16.15
N PRO A 18 17.95 -15.25 16.95
CA PRO A 18 18.35 -16.59 16.51
C PRO A 18 17.48 -17.13 15.37
N HIS A 19 16.24 -16.67 15.23
CA HIS A 19 15.31 -17.07 14.17
C HIS A 19 15.60 -16.40 12.83
N LEU A 20 16.41 -15.35 12.79
CA LEU A 20 16.79 -14.65 11.57
C LEU A 20 18.16 -15.12 11.05
N GLY A 21 18.25 -15.31 9.74
CA GLY A 21 19.48 -15.76 9.09
C GLY A 21 20.66 -14.80 9.29
N PHE A 22 21.89 -15.32 9.20
CA PHE A 22 23.12 -14.53 9.40
C PHE A 22 23.27 -13.36 8.42
N ALA A 23 22.80 -13.54 7.18
CA ALA A 23 22.77 -12.46 6.19
C ALA A 23 21.90 -11.27 6.66
N HIS A 24 20.74 -11.54 7.27
CA HIS A 24 19.88 -10.50 7.85
C HIS A 24 20.60 -9.78 8.99
N TRP A 25 21.23 -10.53 9.91
CA TRP A 25 21.99 -9.96 11.01
C TRP A 25 23.11 -9.04 10.51
N ASN A 26 23.82 -9.43 9.45
CA ASN A 26 24.90 -8.65 8.88
C ASN A 26 24.44 -7.30 8.33
N THR A 27 23.25 -7.23 7.72
CA THR A 27 22.68 -6.00 7.17
C THR A 27 21.87 -5.18 8.17
N GLN A 28 21.54 -5.72 9.34
CA GLN A 28 20.72 -5.04 10.34
C GLN A 28 21.50 -3.90 11.02
N ARG A 29 21.01 -2.66 10.85
CA ARG A 29 21.66 -1.42 11.33
C ARG A 29 20.98 -0.79 12.54
N PHE A 30 19.77 -1.23 12.86
CA PHE A 30 18.92 -0.57 13.84
C PHE A 30 18.31 -1.60 14.80
N CYS A 31 18.20 -1.22 16.08
CA CYS A 31 17.65 -2.09 17.13
C CYS A 31 16.14 -2.31 17.03
N SER A 32 15.42 -1.50 16.24
CA SER A 32 13.97 -1.58 16.12
C SER A 32 13.46 -0.93 14.85
N ARG A 33 12.23 -1.31 14.45
CA ARG A 33 11.47 -0.66 13.37
C ARG A 33 11.35 0.85 13.56
N ARG A 34 11.15 1.28 14.81
CA ARG A 34 11.06 2.70 15.18
C ARG A 34 12.36 3.46 14.92
N CYS A 35 13.50 2.89 15.31
CA CYS A 35 14.81 3.53 15.12
C CYS A 35 15.15 3.68 13.64
N ALA A 36 14.91 2.64 12.87
CA ALA A 36 15.13 2.70 11.44
C ALA A 36 14.16 3.66 10.71
N GLY A 37 12.92 3.79 11.18
CA GLY A 37 11.99 4.80 10.65
C GLY A 37 12.46 6.24 10.87
N ARG A 38 13.08 6.51 12.04
CA ARG A 38 13.63 7.83 12.38
C ARG A 38 14.91 8.19 11.63
N SER A 39 15.67 7.20 11.13
CA SER A 39 16.88 7.43 10.35
C SER A 39 16.62 7.73 8.87
N LEU A 40 15.36 7.63 8.43
CA LEU A 40 15.03 7.83 7.02
C LEU A 40 14.85 9.31 6.67
N PRO A 41 15.32 9.74 5.49
CA PRO A 41 15.14 11.11 5.04
C PRO A 41 13.66 11.42 4.85
N THR A 42 13.27 12.66 5.15
CA THR A 42 11.95 13.18 4.84
C THR A 42 11.71 13.21 3.32
N LYS A 43 10.44 13.27 2.90
CA LYS A 43 10.07 13.41 1.48
C LYS A 43 10.74 14.62 0.81
N ALA A 44 10.93 15.71 1.56
CA ALA A 44 11.60 16.91 1.09
C ALA A 44 13.12 16.75 0.97
N GLU A 45 13.75 15.98 1.85
CA GLU A 45 15.18 15.66 1.78
C GLU A 45 15.48 14.68 0.65
N TYR A 46 14.65 13.63 0.46
CA TYR A 46 14.81 12.70 -0.66
C TYR A 46 14.80 13.39 -2.03
N LYS A 47 13.85 14.33 -2.24
CA LYS A 47 13.77 15.13 -3.47
C LYS A 47 15.02 15.96 -3.76
N ARG A 48 15.83 16.28 -2.72
CA ARG A 48 17.06 17.07 -2.83
C ARG A 48 18.31 16.22 -3.08
N THR A 49 18.20 14.89 -3.05
CA THR A 49 19.34 14.00 -3.33
C THR A 49 19.51 13.77 -4.83
N SER A 50 20.71 13.40 -5.28
CA SER A 50 20.99 12.95 -6.67
C SER A 50 20.24 11.67 -7.06
N TRP A 51 19.63 10.98 -6.08
CA TRP A 51 18.71 9.85 -6.25
C TRP A 51 17.26 10.29 -6.49
N GLY A 52 16.99 11.60 -6.53
CA GLY A 52 15.70 12.25 -6.78
C GLY A 52 15.18 12.07 -8.20
N ASP A 53 15.37 10.89 -8.77
CA ASP A 53 14.86 10.55 -10.08
C ASP A 53 13.41 10.07 -9.93
N LEU A 54 12.47 10.69 -10.63
CA LEU A 54 11.01 10.46 -10.54
C LEU A 54 10.59 9.00 -10.75
N LYS A 55 11.49 8.12 -11.17
CA LYS A 55 11.23 6.73 -11.55
C LYS A 55 11.09 5.77 -10.37
N ARG A 56 11.67 6.04 -9.20
CA ARG A 56 11.63 5.10 -8.06
C ARG A 56 10.64 5.57 -6.98
N PRO A 57 9.62 4.77 -6.63
CA PRO A 57 8.64 5.17 -5.64
C PRO A 57 9.25 5.29 -4.24
N LEU A 58 8.94 6.39 -3.55
CA LEU A 58 9.51 6.74 -2.24
C LEU A 58 9.39 5.61 -1.20
N HIS A 59 8.22 4.98 -1.08
CA HIS A 59 8.00 3.86 -0.15
C HIS A 59 8.98 2.70 -0.37
N ARG A 60 9.41 2.45 -1.61
CA ARG A 60 10.36 1.38 -1.94
C ARG A 60 11.74 1.75 -1.42
N VAL A 61 12.16 3.00 -1.63
CA VAL A 61 13.45 3.50 -1.13
C VAL A 61 13.50 3.49 0.39
N LEU A 62 12.43 3.95 1.03
CA LEU A 62 12.32 3.95 2.49
C LEU A 62 12.41 2.52 3.05
N MET A 63 11.74 1.56 2.42
CA MET A 63 11.82 0.15 2.81
C MET A 63 13.22 -0.44 2.57
N GLU A 64 13.89 -0.12 1.45
CA GLU A 64 15.28 -0.54 1.20
C GLU A 64 16.26 0.01 2.25
N GLY A 65 16.14 1.30 2.58
CA GLY A 65 16.94 1.94 3.62
C GLY A 65 16.68 1.32 5.00
N PHE A 66 15.42 1.00 5.29
CA PHE A 66 15.00 0.31 6.50
C PHE A 66 15.64 -1.09 6.62
N LEU A 67 15.65 -1.87 5.54
CA LEU A 67 16.22 -3.22 5.50
C LEU A 67 17.76 -3.23 5.45
N GLY A 68 18.38 -2.14 5.01
CA GLY A 68 19.82 -2.10 4.72
C GLY A 68 20.21 -2.91 3.48
N ARG A 69 19.24 -3.27 2.61
CA ARG A 69 19.48 -3.96 1.33
C ARG A 69 18.49 -3.51 0.26
N LYS A 70 18.81 -3.77 -1.00
CA LYS A 70 17.87 -3.57 -2.11
C LYS A 70 16.73 -4.60 -2.08
N LEU A 71 15.54 -4.16 -2.47
CA LEU A 71 14.40 -5.03 -2.68
C LEU A 71 14.54 -5.68 -4.06
N THR A 72 14.30 -6.98 -4.12
CA THR A 72 14.28 -7.76 -5.37
C THR A 72 13.11 -7.34 -6.25
N LYS A 73 13.06 -7.84 -7.50
CA LYS A 73 11.98 -7.53 -8.43
C LYS A 73 10.62 -8.07 -7.95
N ASP A 74 10.63 -9.18 -7.21
CA ASP A 74 9.43 -9.86 -6.71
C ASP A 74 8.92 -9.30 -5.38
N GLU A 75 9.72 -8.48 -4.71
CA GLU A 75 9.34 -7.79 -3.47
C GLU A 75 8.66 -6.45 -3.79
N LEU A 76 7.35 -6.42 -3.61
CA LEU A 76 6.52 -5.23 -3.74
C LEU A 76 6.22 -4.65 -2.36
N VAL A 77 6.21 -3.32 -2.27
CA VAL A 77 5.85 -2.63 -1.04
C VAL A 77 4.39 -2.19 -1.12
N HIS A 78 3.59 -2.64 -0.17
CA HIS A 78 2.18 -2.37 -0.03
C HIS A 78 1.90 -1.39 1.12
N HIS A 79 0.94 -0.49 0.93
CA HIS A 79 0.42 0.41 1.98
C HIS A 79 -0.74 -0.26 2.69
N LYS A 80 -0.57 -0.64 3.96
CA LYS A 80 -1.58 -1.37 4.75
C LYS A 80 -2.90 -0.61 4.87
N ASN A 81 -2.85 0.70 5.09
CA ASN A 81 -4.04 1.55 5.18
C ASN A 81 -4.63 1.94 3.80
N GLY A 82 -3.95 1.61 2.70
CA GLY A 82 -4.34 1.97 1.34
C GLY A 82 -4.10 3.44 0.96
N ASP A 83 -3.54 4.27 1.85
CA ASP A 83 -3.10 5.63 1.57
C ASP A 83 -1.67 5.62 1.03
N LYS A 84 -1.51 6.02 -0.22
CA LYS A 84 -0.22 6.06 -0.93
C LYS A 84 0.69 7.19 -0.46
N HIS A 85 0.17 8.15 0.31
CA HIS A 85 0.92 9.29 0.82
C HIS A 85 1.50 9.01 2.22
N ASP A 86 0.93 8.06 2.97
CA ASP A 86 1.46 7.63 4.26
C ASP A 86 2.63 6.64 4.07
N ASN A 87 3.84 7.20 4.01
CA ASN A 87 5.06 6.44 3.75
C ASN A 87 5.81 6.03 5.04
N ARG A 88 5.15 6.07 6.21
CA ARG A 88 5.76 5.62 7.46
C ARG A 88 6.02 4.11 7.39
N ILE A 89 7.19 3.66 7.87
CA ILE A 89 7.61 2.26 7.76
C ILE A 89 6.59 1.29 8.37
N GLU A 90 5.91 1.68 9.46
CA GLU A 90 4.85 0.87 10.07
C GLU A 90 3.63 0.62 9.17
N ASN A 91 3.34 1.56 8.25
CA ASN A 91 2.26 1.47 7.28
C ASN A 91 2.65 0.71 6.01
N LEU A 92 3.93 0.36 5.86
CA LEU A 92 4.46 -0.36 4.72
C LEU A 92 4.63 -1.85 5.03
N GLU A 93 4.40 -2.68 4.03
CA GLU A 93 4.57 -4.14 4.09
C GLU A 93 5.22 -4.65 2.82
N ILE A 94 6.10 -5.64 2.94
CA ILE A 94 6.69 -6.31 1.77
C ILE A 94 5.83 -7.53 1.46
N MET A 95 5.39 -7.64 0.22
CA MET A 95 4.60 -8.77 -0.28
C MET A 95 5.19 -9.26 -1.59
N THR A 96 4.91 -10.52 -1.94
CA THR A 96 5.24 -11.04 -3.27
C THR A 96 4.32 -10.43 -4.33
N ALA A 97 4.75 -10.41 -5.59
CA ALA A 97 3.90 -10.01 -6.71
C ALA A 97 2.59 -10.82 -6.78
N LEU A 98 2.65 -12.12 -6.46
CA LEU A 98 1.49 -13.00 -6.43
C LEU A 98 0.51 -12.61 -5.33
N ASP A 99 1.00 -12.40 -4.10
CA ASP A 99 0.15 -12.05 -2.95
C ASP A 99 -0.46 -10.67 -3.12
N HIS A 100 0.32 -9.72 -3.63
CA HIS A 100 -0.18 -8.39 -3.98
C HIS A 100 -1.30 -8.48 -5.04
N GLY A 101 -1.12 -9.32 -6.06
CA GLY A 101 -2.14 -9.60 -7.07
C GLY A 101 -3.41 -10.22 -6.49
N ARG A 102 -3.28 -11.23 -5.62
CA ARG A 102 -4.41 -11.88 -4.93
C ARG A 102 -5.17 -10.89 -4.07
N LEU A 103 -4.47 -10.10 -3.25
CA LEU A 103 -5.07 -9.08 -2.38
C LEU A 103 -5.91 -8.08 -3.19
N HIS A 104 -5.37 -7.56 -4.29
CA HIS A 104 -6.09 -6.59 -5.12
C HIS A 104 -7.23 -7.20 -5.93
N ASN A 105 -7.11 -8.45 -6.38
CA ASN A 105 -8.13 -9.12 -7.17
C ASN A 105 -9.30 -9.63 -6.31
N LEU A 106 -9.06 -10.06 -5.07
CA LEU A 106 -10.06 -10.64 -4.19
C LEU A 106 -10.72 -9.62 -3.25
N LYS A 107 -10.24 -8.37 -3.20
CA LYS A 107 -10.80 -7.32 -2.33
C LYS A 107 -12.30 -7.05 -2.53
N TYR A 108 -12.82 -7.31 -3.72
CA TYR A 108 -14.24 -7.11 -4.04
C TYR A 108 -14.80 -8.34 -4.76
N PRO A 109 -16.09 -8.66 -4.58
CA PRO A 109 -16.74 -9.80 -5.23
C PRO A 109 -16.51 -9.81 -6.74
N LEU A 110 -16.27 -11.00 -7.28
CA LEU A 110 -16.08 -11.22 -8.72
C LEU A 110 -17.36 -10.87 -9.49
N THR A 111 -18.51 -11.30 -8.97
CA THR A 111 -19.83 -11.04 -9.53
C THR A 111 -20.64 -10.12 -8.61
N LYS A 112 -21.58 -9.38 -9.21
CA LYS A 112 -22.53 -8.51 -8.52
C LYS A 112 -23.88 -8.57 -9.21
N GLN A 113 -24.93 -8.24 -8.47
CA GLN A 113 -26.25 -8.00 -9.05
C GLN A 113 -26.39 -6.54 -9.48
N CYS A 114 -26.98 -6.33 -10.65
CA CYS A 114 -27.27 -5.00 -11.17
C CYS A 114 -28.37 -4.34 -10.34
N VAL A 115 -28.11 -3.14 -9.82
CA VAL A 115 -29.11 -2.39 -9.03
C VAL A 115 -30.32 -1.90 -9.85
N VAL A 116 -30.31 -2.09 -11.16
CA VAL A 116 -31.38 -1.62 -12.07
C VAL A 116 -32.25 -2.77 -12.55
N CYS A 117 -31.64 -3.87 -13.01
CA CYS A 117 -32.35 -5.01 -13.62
C CYS A 117 -32.18 -6.34 -12.87
N GLY A 118 -31.41 -6.37 -11.77
CA GLY A 118 -31.18 -7.58 -10.97
C GLY A 118 -30.21 -8.60 -11.59
N SER A 119 -29.86 -8.47 -12.88
CA SER A 119 -28.98 -9.46 -13.54
C SER A 119 -27.59 -9.54 -12.89
N THR A 120 -27.07 -10.75 -12.80
CA THR A 120 -25.71 -11.02 -12.31
C THR A 120 -24.71 -10.68 -13.39
N PHE A 121 -23.66 -9.94 -13.04
CA PHE A 121 -22.60 -9.54 -13.97
C PHE A 121 -21.23 -9.51 -13.30
N THR A 122 -20.17 -9.56 -14.12
CA THR A 122 -18.78 -9.57 -13.68
C THR A 122 -18.11 -8.24 -14.02
N PRO A 123 -17.94 -7.31 -13.07
CA PRO A 123 -17.24 -6.05 -13.34
C PRO A 123 -15.74 -6.31 -13.59
N HIS A 124 -15.16 -5.51 -14.49
CA HIS A 124 -13.70 -5.47 -14.64
C HIS A 124 -13.02 -5.21 -13.29
N LYS A 125 -11.89 -5.88 -12.99
CA LYS A 125 -11.19 -5.84 -11.69
C LYS A 125 -11.02 -4.42 -11.12
N THR A 126 -10.66 -3.44 -11.96
CA THR A 126 -10.46 -2.03 -11.55
C THR A 126 -11.75 -1.26 -11.28
N LYS A 127 -12.90 -1.80 -11.69
CA LYS A 127 -14.24 -1.21 -11.55
C LYS A 127 -15.07 -1.88 -10.46
N ARG A 128 -14.66 -3.06 -9.95
CA ARG A 128 -15.39 -3.83 -8.93
C ARG A 128 -15.75 -3.02 -7.69
N LYS A 129 -14.93 -2.06 -7.24
CA LYS A 129 -15.30 -1.19 -6.11
C LYS A 129 -16.57 -0.37 -6.38
N ARG A 130 -16.68 0.23 -7.57
CA ARG A 130 -17.62 1.34 -7.85
C ARG A 130 -18.78 0.99 -8.78
N GLN A 131 -18.63 -0.01 -9.64
CA GLN A 131 -19.64 -0.34 -10.63
C GLN A 131 -20.84 -1.01 -9.96
N LYS A 132 -22.03 -0.46 -10.25
CA LYS A 132 -23.32 -0.90 -9.70
C LYS A 132 -24.26 -1.51 -10.75
N THR A 133 -23.93 -1.36 -12.04
CA THR A 133 -24.81 -1.72 -13.16
C THR A 133 -24.08 -2.64 -14.15
N CYS A 134 -24.85 -3.53 -14.78
CA CYS A 134 -24.32 -4.52 -15.72
C CYS A 134 -23.99 -3.94 -17.10
N SER A 135 -24.68 -2.88 -17.54
CA SER A 135 -24.58 -2.32 -18.89
C SER A 135 -24.62 -0.78 -18.92
N PRO A 136 -24.25 -0.15 -20.06
CA PRO A 136 -24.47 1.28 -20.29
C PRO A 136 -25.94 1.69 -20.17
N THR A 137 -26.86 0.86 -20.66
CA THR A 137 -28.31 1.12 -20.57
C THR A 137 -28.79 1.17 -19.12
N CYS A 138 -28.38 0.20 -18.29
CA CYS A 138 -28.68 0.23 -16.86
C CYS A 138 -28.00 1.40 -16.13
N LYS A 139 -26.79 1.80 -16.56
CA LYS A 139 -26.11 2.99 -16.01
C LYS A 139 -26.92 4.25 -16.27
N ILE A 140 -27.41 4.45 -17.49
CA ILE A 140 -28.26 5.59 -17.86
C ILE A 140 -29.54 5.59 -17.00
N ALA A 141 -30.23 4.45 -16.92
CA ALA A 141 -31.43 4.32 -16.11
C ALA A 141 -31.20 4.65 -14.62
N LEU A 142 -30.07 4.21 -14.05
CA LEU A 142 -29.69 4.56 -12.67
C LEU A 142 -29.49 6.06 -12.50
N LEU A 143 -28.77 6.71 -13.42
CA LEU A 143 -28.52 8.15 -13.36
C LEU A 143 -29.83 8.95 -13.47
N THR A 144 -30.74 8.54 -14.36
CA THR A 144 -32.07 9.16 -14.49
C THR A 144 -32.87 9.08 -13.20
N ARG A 145 -32.88 7.93 -12.51
CA ARG A 145 -33.54 7.76 -11.19
C ARG A 145 -32.95 8.69 -10.14
N LEU A 146 -31.61 8.76 -10.06
CA LEU A 146 -30.92 9.63 -9.10
C LEU A 146 -31.20 11.11 -9.35
N ASN A 147 -31.22 11.55 -10.61
CA ASN A 147 -31.51 12.94 -10.95
C ASN A 147 -32.96 13.33 -10.59
N LYS A 148 -33.95 12.48 -10.87
CA LYS A 148 -35.34 12.68 -10.43
C LYS A 148 -35.48 12.77 -8.90
N SER A 149 -34.68 12.01 -8.15
CA SER A 149 -34.70 12.07 -6.68
C SER A 149 -34.10 13.37 -6.13
N ARG A 150 -33.14 13.97 -6.85
CA ARG A 150 -32.49 15.23 -6.45
C ARG A 150 -33.38 16.44 -6.72
N SER A 151 -34.09 16.45 -7.85
CA SER A 151 -35.02 17.54 -8.18
C SER A 151 -36.26 17.58 -7.28
N LYS A 152 -36.54 16.49 -6.54
CA LYS A 152 -37.66 16.39 -5.59
C LYS A 152 -37.28 16.71 -4.13
N ARG A 153 -36.02 17.04 -3.83
CA ARG A 153 -35.63 17.45 -2.48
C ARG A 153 -36.10 18.90 -2.25
N PRO A 154 -37.01 19.16 -1.29
CA PRO A 154 -37.35 20.53 -0.95
C PRO A 154 -36.09 21.27 -0.46
N SER A 155 -35.92 22.51 -0.91
CA SER A 155 -34.93 23.43 -0.37
C SER A 155 -35.26 23.67 1.10
N LEU A 156 -34.37 23.24 1.99
CA LEU A 156 -34.46 23.59 3.42
C LEU A 156 -34.26 25.11 3.52
N LEU A 157 -35.36 25.82 3.79
CA LEU A 157 -35.36 27.18 4.35
C LEU A 157 -35.25 27.06 5.87
#